data_AF-A0A5S4G2R5-F1
#
_entry.id   AF-A0A5S4G2R5-F1
#
_cell.length_a   1.000
_cell.length_b   1.000
_cell.length_c   1.000
_cell.angle_alpha   90.00
_cell.angle_beta   90.00
_cell.angle_gamma   90.00
#
_symmetry.space_group_name_H-M   'P 1'
#
loop_
_entity.id
_entity.type
_entity.pdbx_description
1 polymer ?
#
loop_
_entity_poly.entity_id
_entity_poly.type
_entity_poly.pdbx_seq_one_letter_code
_entity_poly.pdbx_strand_id
1 'polypeptide(L)'
;MHLRPTPKGVRLAAAATTAALAAAVLSAAPAAADGDELAQVRAALETPPNYDDEAGGNANADDPAIWSHPSDRAGDLVVATLKEGGLVVYDAAGRETQRIAAPTPP
;
A
#
# COMPACT_ATOMS: atom_id res chain seq x y z
N MET A 1 -53.43 -46.09 34.42
CA MET A 1 -52.22 -45.38 33.95
C MET A 1 -52.65 -44.22 33.06
N HIS A 2 -52.84 -43.03 33.62
CA HIS A 2 -53.32 -41.85 32.89
C HIS A 2 -52.11 -41.04 32.38
N LEU A 3 -51.90 -41.02 31.06
CA LEU A 3 -50.92 -40.14 30.43
C LEU A 3 -51.46 -38.71 30.41
N ARG A 4 -50.79 -37.78 31.11
CA ARG A 4 -51.08 -36.34 31.02
C ARG A 4 -50.66 -35.82 29.64
N PRO A 5 -51.52 -35.09 28.90
CA PRO A 5 -51.12 -34.45 27.66
C PRO A 5 -50.12 -33.33 27.96
N THR A 6 -49.03 -33.28 27.18
CA THR A 6 -48.07 -32.18 27.25
C THR A 6 -48.74 -30.88 26.78
N PRO A 7 -48.60 -29.77 27.52
CA PRO A 7 -49.27 -28.51 27.18
C PRO A 7 -48.65 -27.92 25.89
N LYS A 8 -49.51 -27.69 24.89
CA LYS A 8 -49.15 -27.11 23.58
C LYS A 8 -48.37 -25.78 23.70
N GLY A 9 -48.53 -25.04 24.80
CA GLY A 9 -47.84 -23.77 25.05
C GLY A 9 -46.32 -23.86 25.15
N VAL A 10 -45.76 -24.98 25.63
CA VAL A 10 -44.29 -25.15 25.74
C VAL A 10 -43.63 -25.32 24.36
N ARG A 11 -44.34 -25.94 23.42
CA ARG A 11 -43.83 -26.12 22.04
C ARG A 11 -43.85 -24.83 21.22
N LEU A 12 -44.85 -23.96 21.45
CA LEU A 12 -44.93 -22.64 20.80
C LEU A 12 -43.87 -21.67 21.33
N ALA A 13 -43.59 -21.67 22.64
CA ALA A 13 -42.55 -20.84 23.21
C ALA A 13 -41.16 -21.22 22.68
N ALA A 14 -40.81 -22.51 22.66
CA ALA A 14 -39.53 -22.98 22.12
C ALA A 14 -39.35 -22.68 20.62
N ALA A 15 -40.40 -22.81 19.82
CA ALA A 15 -40.34 -22.47 18.39
C ALA A 15 -40.15 -20.96 18.15
N ALA A 16 -40.76 -20.11 18.97
CA ALA A 16 -40.62 -18.67 18.89
C ALA A 16 -39.20 -18.20 19.26
N THR A 17 -38.56 -18.81 20.26
CA THR A 17 -37.18 -18.45 20.64
C THR A 17 -36.17 -18.85 19.58
N THR A 18 -36.33 -20.02 18.95
CA THR A 18 -35.44 -20.47 17.86
C THR A 18 -35.59 -19.59 16.62
N ALA A 19 -36.81 -19.17 16.29
CA ALA A 19 -37.08 -18.26 15.17
C ALA A 19 -36.49 -16.86 15.43
N ALA A 20 -36.60 -16.35 16.66
CA ALA A 20 -36.02 -15.06 17.04
C ALA A 20 -34.48 -15.09 17.02
N LEU A 21 -33.85 -16.19 17.46
CA LEU A 21 -32.39 -16.36 17.39
C LEU A 21 -31.90 -16.48 15.94
N ALA A 22 -32.64 -17.21 15.09
CA ALA A 22 -32.35 -17.34 13.66
C ALA A 22 -32.47 -15.98 12.92
N ALA A 23 -33.46 -15.16 13.27
CA ALA A 23 -33.62 -13.82 12.70
C ALA A 23 -32.51 -12.84 13.15
N ALA A 24 -32.01 -12.99 14.39
CA ALA A 24 -30.91 -12.17 14.92
C ALA A 24 -29.57 -12.49 14.25
N VAL A 25 -29.29 -13.76 13.89
CA VAL A 25 -28.07 -14.12 13.16
C VAL A 25 -28.13 -13.79 11.66
N LEU A 26 -29.33 -13.72 11.06
CA LEU A 26 -29.49 -13.36 9.64
C LEU A 26 -29.35 -11.86 9.34
N SER A 27 -29.44 -11.00 10.37
CA SER A 27 -29.38 -9.54 10.21
C SER A 27 -27.96 -8.98 10.25
N ALA A 28 -26.95 -9.80 10.55
CA ALA A 28 -25.55 -9.44 10.41
C ALA A 28 -25.08 -9.70 8.98
N ALA A 29 -25.69 -9.00 8.01
CA ALA A 29 -25.02 -8.83 6.73
C ALA A 29 -23.67 -8.15 7.03
N PRO A 30 -22.53 -8.68 6.55
CA PRO A 30 -21.29 -7.94 6.67
C PRO A 30 -21.55 -6.57 6.04
N ALA A 31 -21.19 -5.50 6.74
CA ALA A 31 -21.12 -4.20 6.11
C ALA A 31 -20.08 -4.34 4.99
N ALA A 32 -20.55 -4.58 3.76
CA ALA A 32 -19.75 -4.35 2.59
C ALA A 32 -19.48 -2.85 2.65
N ALA A 33 -18.27 -2.48 3.06
CA ALA A 33 -17.77 -1.17 2.69
C ALA A 33 -17.97 -1.10 1.18
N ASP A 34 -18.77 -0.16 0.70
CA ASP A 34 -18.83 0.15 -0.73
C ASP A 34 -17.38 0.18 -1.21
N GLY A 35 -17.09 -0.65 -2.21
CA GLY A 35 -15.75 -0.94 -2.68
C GLY A 35 -15.12 0.30 -3.26
N ASP A 36 -14.66 1.20 -2.40
CA ASP A 36 -13.81 2.32 -2.74
C ASP A 36 -12.44 1.71 -3.03
N GLU A 37 -12.35 1.12 -4.23
CA GLU A 37 -11.12 0.54 -4.74
C GLU A 37 -10.11 1.68 -4.80
N LEU A 38 -9.01 1.55 -4.04
CA LEU A 38 -7.99 2.58 -3.99
C LEU A 38 -7.52 2.91 -5.40
N ALA A 39 -7.50 4.20 -5.74
CA ALA A 39 -7.03 4.66 -7.05
C ALA A 39 -5.61 4.14 -7.30
N GLN A 40 -5.47 3.26 -8.29
CA GLN A 40 -4.18 2.71 -8.70
C GLN A 40 -3.49 3.69 -9.64
N VAL A 41 -2.23 4.02 -9.36
CA VAL A 41 -1.37 4.81 -10.24
C VAL A 41 -0.21 3.95 -10.74
N ARG A 42 0.20 4.18 -11.99
CA ARG A 42 1.38 3.55 -12.58
C ARG A 42 2.49 4.58 -12.69
N ALA A 43 3.72 4.17 -12.40
CA ALA A 43 4.89 4.98 -12.75
C ALA A 43 4.91 5.20 -14.27
N ALA A 44 5.16 6.44 -14.69
CA ALA A 44 5.29 6.78 -16.11
C ALA A 44 6.74 6.64 -16.62
N LEU A 45 7.69 6.61 -15.69
CA LEU A 45 9.13 6.62 -15.95
C LEU A 45 9.87 6.03 -14.74
N GLU A 46 11.07 5.51 -14.99
CA GLU A 46 12.02 5.03 -13.99
C GLU A 46 13.44 5.50 -14.35
N THR A 47 14.33 5.54 -13.35
CA THR A 47 15.77 5.79 -13.54
C THR A 47 16.50 4.47 -13.75
N PRO A 48 17.73 4.47 -14.30
CA PRO A 48 18.58 3.28 -14.33
C PRO A 48 18.77 2.67 -12.93
N PRO A 49 18.93 1.35 -12.83
CA PRO A 49 19.14 0.69 -11.55
C PRO A 49 20.52 1.01 -10.96
N ASN A 50 20.59 1.04 -9.62
CA ASN A 50 21.84 1.03 -8.87
C ASN A 50 21.87 -0.19 -7.96
N TYR A 51 23.04 -0.80 -7.79
CA TYR A 51 23.20 -2.09 -7.12
C TYR A 51 24.01 -1.96 -5.83
N ASP A 52 23.55 -2.64 -4.79
CA ASP A 52 24.24 -2.77 -3.50
C ASP A 52 25.22 -3.96 -3.52
N ASP A 53 26.10 -3.98 -4.51
CA ASP A 53 27.14 -5.00 -4.65
C ASP A 53 28.50 -4.36 -4.94
N GLU A 54 29.56 -5.17 -4.88
CA GLU A 54 30.93 -4.68 -5.09
C GLU A 54 31.11 -4.05 -6.48
N ALA A 55 30.47 -4.61 -7.50
CA ALA A 55 30.54 -4.08 -8.87
C ALA A 55 29.82 -2.72 -9.01
N GLY A 56 28.72 -2.55 -8.28
CA GLY A 56 27.94 -1.32 -8.18
C GLY A 56 28.47 -0.31 -7.16
N GLY A 57 29.54 -0.65 -6.43
CA GLY A 57 30.14 0.22 -5.42
C GLY A 57 29.33 0.32 -4.12
N ASN A 58 28.53 -0.69 -3.79
CA ASN A 58 27.64 -0.73 -2.62
C ASN A 58 26.70 0.50 -2.54
N ALA A 59 26.20 0.93 -3.70
CA ALA A 59 25.62 2.27 -3.88
C ALA A 59 24.14 2.20 -4.30
N ASN A 60 23.27 1.60 -3.49
CA ASN A 60 21.84 1.61 -3.78
C ASN A 60 21.23 3.00 -3.64
N ALA A 61 20.18 3.26 -4.43
CA ALA A 61 19.36 4.47 -4.31
C ALA A 61 18.56 4.46 -2.99
N ASP A 62 18.36 5.64 -2.39
CA ASP A 62 17.60 5.81 -1.14
C ASP A 62 16.61 6.99 -1.22
N ASP A 63 17.09 8.24 -1.14
CA ASP A 63 16.24 9.42 -0.99
C ASP A 63 16.33 10.36 -2.21
N PRO A 64 15.20 10.69 -2.88
CA PRO A 64 15.17 11.69 -3.94
C PRO A 64 14.79 13.10 -3.44
N ALA A 65 15.27 14.11 -4.15
CA ALA A 65 14.84 15.51 -4.10
C ALA A 65 14.58 16.01 -5.53
N ILE A 66 13.60 16.88 -5.71
CA ILE A 66 13.29 17.49 -7.00
C ILE A 66 13.75 18.95 -6.98
N TRP A 67 14.56 19.33 -7.96
CA TRP A 67 14.84 20.73 -8.26
C TRP A 67 14.00 21.16 -9.44
N SER A 68 13.14 22.16 -9.24
CA SER A 68 12.33 22.72 -10.31
C SER A 68 13.03 23.90 -10.97
N HIS A 69 13.23 23.80 -12.27
CA HIS A 69 13.85 24.86 -13.05
C HIS A 69 12.87 26.05 -13.15
N PRO A 70 13.33 27.30 -12.94
CA PRO A 70 12.44 28.45 -12.71
C PRO A 70 11.56 28.83 -13.91
N SER A 71 11.89 28.41 -15.13
CA SER A 71 11.17 28.80 -16.35
C SER A 71 11.04 27.70 -17.41
N ASP A 72 11.61 26.52 -17.19
CA ASP A 72 11.65 25.44 -18.19
C ASP A 72 11.47 24.09 -17.52
N ARG A 73 10.26 23.52 -17.61
CA ARG A 73 9.95 22.23 -16.99
C ARG A 73 10.77 21.07 -17.54
N ALA A 74 11.27 21.16 -18.78
CA ALA A 74 12.16 20.14 -19.32
C ALA A 74 13.54 20.16 -18.64
N GLY A 75 13.88 21.26 -17.97
CA GLY A 75 15.09 21.42 -17.17
C GLY A 75 14.95 21.00 -15.70
N ASP A 76 13.79 20.49 -15.26
CA ASP A 76 13.64 19.96 -13.90
C ASP A 76 14.62 18.78 -13.68
N LEU A 77 15.16 18.68 -12.47
CA LEU A 77 16.13 17.65 -12.08
C LEU A 77 15.61 16.82 -10.92
N VAL A 78 15.96 15.54 -10.91
CA VAL A 78 15.84 14.66 -9.75
C VAL A 78 17.25 14.42 -9.21
N VAL A 79 17.51 14.80 -7.97
CA VAL A 79 18.77 14.56 -7.26
C VAL A 79 18.51 13.47 -6.23
N ALA A 80 19.24 12.36 -6.30
CA ALA A 80 19.06 11.25 -5.37
C ALA A 80 20.37 10.91 -4.65
N THR A 81 20.24 10.38 -3.44
CA THR A 81 21.37 9.75 -2.74
C THR A 81 21.58 8.33 -3.26
N LEU A 82 22.84 7.98 -3.45
CA LEU A 82 23.29 6.61 -3.59
C LEU A 82 24.15 6.33 -2.37
N LYS A 83 23.75 5.43 -1.48
CA LYS A 83 24.31 5.31 -0.11
C LYS A 83 25.82 5.54 -0.02
N GLU A 84 26.64 4.51 -0.21
CA GLU A 84 28.10 4.64 -0.18
C GLU A 84 28.64 5.34 -1.46
N GLY A 85 27.77 5.62 -2.44
CA GLY A 85 28.13 6.14 -3.76
C GLY A 85 28.07 7.66 -3.93
N GLY A 86 27.51 8.40 -2.97
CA GLY A 86 27.35 9.86 -3.03
C GLY A 86 26.01 10.30 -3.63
N LEU A 87 26.04 11.16 -4.66
CA LEU A 87 24.86 11.73 -5.30
C LEU A 87 24.80 11.39 -6.79
N VAL A 88 23.57 11.26 -7.29
CA VAL A 88 23.27 11.14 -8.72
C VAL A 88 22.21 12.16 -9.11
N VAL A 89 22.34 12.72 -10.31
CA VAL A 89 21.42 13.70 -10.89
C VAL A 89 20.83 13.10 -12.16
N TYR A 90 19.50 13.13 -12.24
CA TYR A 90 18.73 12.73 -13.41
C TYR A 90 17.98 13.94 -13.96
N ASP A 91 17.81 13.99 -15.28
CA ASP A 91 16.89 14.95 -15.90
C ASP A 91 15.42 14.51 -15.82
N ALA A 92 14.52 15.36 -16.31
CA ALA A 92 13.08 15.10 -16.34
C ALA A 92 12.66 13.85 -17.15
N ALA A 93 13.57 13.29 -17.97
CA ALA A 93 13.36 12.04 -18.71
C ALA A 93 14.04 10.83 -18.03
N GLY A 94 14.55 10.99 -16.80
CA GLY A 94 15.12 9.91 -15.98
C GLY A 94 16.53 9.51 -16.40
N ARG A 95 17.17 10.26 -17.29
CA ARG A 95 18.52 9.97 -17.77
C ARG A 95 19.54 10.56 -16.80
N GLU A 96 20.55 9.77 -16.41
CA GLU A 96 21.65 10.25 -15.56
C GLU A 96 22.43 11.34 -16.30
N THR A 97 22.55 12.51 -15.68
CA THR A 97 23.30 13.67 -16.21
C THR A 97 24.59 13.92 -15.44
N GLN A 98 24.64 13.52 -14.16
CA GLN A 98 25.82 13.71 -13.32
C GLN A 98 25.84 12.69 -12.18
N ARG A 99 27.06 12.30 -11.81
CA ARG A 99 27.35 11.53 -10.60
C ARG A 99 28.44 12.22 -9.81
N ILE A 100 28.26 12.31 -8.50
CA ILE A 100 29.17 12.96 -7.55
C ILE A 100 29.53 11.92 -6.50
N ALA A 101 30.78 11.48 -6.46
CA ALA A 101 31.23 10.46 -5.53
C ALA A 101 31.12 10.93 -4.07
N ALA A 102 30.84 10.00 -3.17
CA ALA A 102 30.98 10.25 -1.74
C ALA A 102 32.42 10.68 -1.41
N PRO A 103 32.61 11.65 -0.51
CA PRO A 103 33.95 11.98 -0.04
C PRO A 103 34.54 10.80 0.75
N THR A 104 35.87 10.74 0.82
CA THR A 104 36.54 9.77 1.69
C THR A 104 36.12 10.00 3.15
N PRO A 105 35.74 8.94 3.90
CA PRO A 105 35.49 9.06 5.34
C PRO A 105 36.71 9.65 6.07
N PRO A 106 36.51 10.42 7.15
CA PRO A 106 37.59 10.98 7.95
C PRO A 106 38.43 9.93 8.69
#